data_AF-A0A535BW81-F1
#
_entry.id   AF-A0A535BW81-F1
#
_cell.length_a   1.000
_cell.length_b   1.000
_cell.length_c   1.000
_cell.angle_alpha   90.00
_cell.angle_beta   90.00
_cell.angle_gamma   90.00
#
_symmetry.space_group_name_H-M   'P 1'
#
loop_
_entity.id
_entity.type
_entity.pdbx_description
1 polymer ?
#
loop_
_entity_poly.entity_id
_entity_poly.type
_entity_poly.pdbx_seq_one_letter_code
_entity_poly.pdbx_strand_id
1 'polypeptide(L)'
;MALSGWREKALLVLKAGLLVLVATTFLLGTVRTFAGVAVAEAAYNQEGALVQDLLRVGATRIYSEYWTCNRLTFRSQEQIVCSALDEQLKPGFDRYLPYRSIVRAAAHPAYVFPLHSQQSLVVQRELLTKGHYRHYVFEGYDVYQSD
;
A
#
# COMPACT_ATOMS: atom_id res chain seq x y z
N MET A 1 -39.77 22.28 -43.51
CA MET A 1 -40.05 23.17 -42.37
C MET A 1 -38.71 23.66 -41.85
N ALA A 2 -38.24 24.80 -42.35
CA ALA A 2 -36.91 25.34 -42.03
C ALA A 2 -36.88 25.74 -40.54
N LEU A 3 -35.92 25.20 -39.78
CA LEU A 3 -35.69 25.66 -38.41
C LEU A 3 -35.33 27.15 -38.48
N SER A 4 -36.02 27.99 -37.70
CA SER A 4 -35.68 29.42 -37.63
C SER A 4 -34.23 29.53 -37.16
N GLY A 5 -33.42 30.39 -37.81
CA GLY A 5 -31.96 30.48 -37.55
C GLY A 5 -31.56 30.76 -36.09
N TRP A 6 -32.51 31.12 -35.24
CA TRP A 6 -32.32 31.22 -33.79
C TRP A 6 -32.18 29.85 -33.09
N ARG A 7 -32.92 28.82 -33.53
CA ARG A 7 -32.82 27.45 -32.99
C ARG A 7 -31.48 26.80 -33.32
N GLU A 8 -30.97 27.03 -34.53
CA GLU A 8 -29.64 26.53 -34.94
C GLU A 8 -28.52 27.18 -34.13
N LYS A 9 -28.58 28.50 -33.92
CA LYS A 9 -27.65 29.22 -33.04
C LYS A 9 -27.71 28.71 -31.60
N ALA A 10 -28.90 28.47 -31.05
CA ALA A 10 -29.07 27.93 -29.71
C ALA A 10 -28.47 26.52 -29.56
N LEU A 11 -28.70 25.64 -30.55
CA LEU A 11 -28.10 24.29 -30.58
C LEU A 11 -26.58 24.34 -30.70
N LEU A 12 -26.02 25.27 -31.47
CA LEU A 12 -24.58 25.47 -31.57
C LEU A 12 -23.97 25.91 -30.23
N VAL A 13 -24.58 26.88 -29.54
CA VAL A 13 -24.15 27.31 -28.22
C VAL A 13 -24.19 26.16 -27.22
N LEU A 14 -25.25 25.35 -27.23
CA LEU A 14 -25.40 24.22 -26.31
C LEU A 14 -24.36 23.12 -26.58
N LYS A 15 -24.09 22.79 -27.85
CA LYS A 15 -23.02 21.86 -28.25
C LYS A 15 -21.64 22.37 -27.83
N ALA A 16 -21.35 23.65 -28.08
CA ALA A 16 -20.10 24.27 -27.68
C ALA A 16 -19.94 24.26 -26.16
N GLY A 17 -21.00 24.61 -25.41
CA GLY A 17 -21.00 24.56 -23.95
C GLY A 17 -20.75 23.15 -23.41
N LEU A 18 -21.37 22.13 -23.99
CA LEU A 18 -21.11 20.73 -23.63
C LEU A 18 -19.66 20.33 -23.91
N LEU A 19 -19.11 20.70 -25.08
CA LEU A 19 -17.72 20.42 -25.41
C LEU A 19 -16.74 21.13 -24.47
N VAL A 20 -17.00 22.39 -24.13
CA VAL A 20 -16.19 23.15 -23.16
C VAL A 20 -16.25 22.49 -21.79
N LEU A 21 -17.43 22.05 -21.34
CA LEU A 21 -17.57 21.33 -20.07
C LEU A 21 -16.74 20.04 -20.07
N VAL A 22 -16.87 19.21 -21.10
CA VAL A 22 -16.11 17.96 -21.24
C VAL A 22 -14.59 18.22 -21.31
N ALA A 23 -14.16 19.21 -22.08
CA ALA A 23 -12.75 19.58 -22.17
C ALA A 23 -12.21 20.06 -20.82
N THR A 24 -12.99 20.85 -20.09
CA THR A 24 -12.58 21.39 -18.79
C THR A 24 -12.48 20.29 -17.73
N THR A 25 -13.46 19.38 -17.65
CA THR A 25 -13.40 18.25 -16.70
C THR A 25 -12.23 17.31 -17.01
N PHE A 26 -11.96 17.06 -18.30
CA PHE A 26 -10.81 16.27 -18.73
C PHE A 26 -9.49 16.93 -18.32
N LEU A 27 -9.30 18.21 -18.66
CA LEU A 27 -8.08 18.96 -18.31
C LEU A 27 -7.86 19.03 -16.80
N LEU A 28 -8.91 19.33 -16.02
CA LEU A 28 -8.81 19.36 -14.56
C LEU A 28 -8.47 17.98 -13.99
N GLY A 29 -9.07 16.92 -14.53
CA GLY A 29 -8.74 15.54 -14.17
C GLY A 29 -7.27 15.23 -14.45
N THR A 30 -6.81 15.51 -15.67
CA THR A 30 -5.42 15.31 -16.09
C THR A 30 -4.44 16.06 -15.18
N VAL A 31 -4.63 17.37 -14.99
CA VAL A 31 -3.74 18.17 -14.13
C VAL A 31 -3.70 17.62 -12.71
N ARG A 32 -4.84 17.24 -12.14
CA ARG A 32 -4.89 16.65 -10.79
C ARG A 32 -4.17 15.31 -10.71
N THR A 33 -4.33 14.45 -11.71
CA THR A 33 -3.62 13.16 -11.78
C THR A 33 -2.11 13.38 -11.85
N PHE A 34 -1.65 14.29 -12.72
CA PHE A 34 -0.22 14.59 -12.84
C PHE A 34 0.34 15.28 -11.60
N ALA A 35 -0.44 16.15 -10.93
CA ALA A 35 -0.04 16.74 -9.65
C ALA A 35 0.18 15.68 -8.54
N GLY A 36 -0.50 14.54 -8.63
CA GLY A 36 -0.32 13.42 -7.70
C GLY A 36 0.95 12.58 -7.92
N VAL A 37 1.66 12.77 -9.04
CA VAL A 37 2.81 11.91 -9.40
C VAL A 37 3.94 12.00 -8.36
N ALA A 38 4.29 13.20 -7.91
CA ALA A 38 5.37 13.38 -6.93
C ALA A 38 5.08 12.66 -5.60
N VAL A 39 3.81 12.64 -5.18
CA VAL A 39 3.39 11.92 -3.96
C VAL A 39 3.49 10.41 -4.17
N ALA A 40 3.06 9.92 -5.33
CA ALA A 40 3.16 8.50 -5.67
C ALA A 40 4.63 8.04 -5.75
N GLU A 41 5.51 8.85 -6.32
CA GLU A 41 6.95 8.59 -6.38
C GLU A 41 7.59 8.58 -4.98
N ALA A 42 7.23 9.54 -4.12
CA ALA A 42 7.69 9.55 -2.74
C ALA A 42 7.28 8.27 -1.98
N ALA A 43 6.02 7.85 -2.11
CA ALA A 43 5.53 6.60 -1.50
C ALA A 43 6.23 5.35 -2.08
N TYR A 44 6.55 5.36 -3.37
CA TYR A 44 7.30 4.29 -4.03
C TYR A 44 8.75 4.22 -3.55
N ASN A 45 9.38 5.36 -3.29
CA ASN A 45 10.75 5.43 -2.76
C ASN A 45 10.81 4.99 -1.29
N GLN A 46 9.85 5.41 -0.47
CA GLN A 46 9.71 4.96 0.93
C GLN A 46 9.58 3.43 1.02
N GLU A 47 8.78 2.82 0.16
CA GLU A 47 8.66 1.36 0.11
C GLU A 47 9.99 0.68 -0.24
N GLY A 48 10.78 1.27 -1.15
CA GLY A 48 12.11 0.79 -1.49
C GLY A 48 13.09 0.87 -0.31
N ALA A 49 13.05 1.97 0.44
CA ALA A 49 13.86 2.16 1.65
C ALA A 49 13.49 1.12 2.72
N LEU A 50 12.20 0.90 2.97
CA LEU A 50 11.72 -0.12 3.90
C LEU A 50 12.22 -1.53 3.53
N VAL A 51 12.15 -1.91 2.25
CA VAL A 51 12.70 -3.19 1.77
C VAL A 51 14.20 -3.27 2.09
N GLN A 52 14.97 -2.22 1.81
CA GLN A 52 16.41 -2.22 2.08
C GLN A 52 16.73 -2.34 3.56
N ASP A 53 16.01 -1.63 4.42
CA ASP A 53 16.22 -1.69 5.88
C ASP A 53 15.85 -3.06 6.45
N LEU A 54 14.74 -3.67 5.99
CA LEU A 54 14.36 -5.03 6.37
C LEU A 54 15.41 -6.06 5.94
N LEU A 55 15.93 -5.95 4.71
CA LEU A 55 17.01 -6.82 4.24
C LEU A 55 18.29 -6.61 5.05
N ARG A 56 18.62 -5.38 5.44
CA ARG A 56 19.81 -5.05 6.25
C ARG A 56 19.77 -5.70 7.62
N VAL A 57 18.60 -5.79 8.25
CA VAL A 57 18.43 -6.48 9.55
C VAL A 57 18.10 -7.96 9.40
N GLY A 58 18.07 -8.49 8.18
CA GLY A 58 17.80 -9.91 7.90
C GLY A 58 16.33 -10.33 8.05
N ALA A 59 15.39 -9.37 8.13
CA ALA A 59 13.95 -9.62 8.24
C ALA A 59 13.35 -10.05 6.89
N THR A 60 13.69 -11.28 6.46
CA THR A 60 13.29 -11.84 5.15
C THR A 60 12.06 -12.74 5.20
N ARG A 61 11.64 -13.17 6.39
CA ARG A 61 10.43 -13.95 6.62
C ARG A 61 9.58 -13.18 7.61
N ILE A 62 8.47 -12.63 7.15
CA ILE A 62 7.73 -11.64 7.91
C ILE A 62 6.24 -11.94 8.00
N TYR A 63 5.63 -11.44 9.06
CA TYR A 63 4.19 -11.28 9.19
C TYR A 63 3.81 -9.81 9.03
N SER A 64 2.72 -9.54 8.31
CA SER A 64 2.19 -8.18 8.14
C SER A 64 0.70 -8.20 7.81
N GLU A 65 0.09 -7.05 7.52
CA GLU A 65 -1.24 -7.00 6.89
C GLU A 65 -1.15 -7.19 5.37
N TYR A 66 -2.28 -7.50 4.73
CA TYR A 66 -2.34 -7.93 3.34
C TYR A 66 -1.64 -6.97 2.35
N TRP A 67 -1.88 -5.66 2.44
CA TRP A 67 -1.34 -4.70 1.49
C TRP A 67 0.17 -4.54 1.61
N THR A 68 0.68 -4.51 2.84
CA THR A 68 2.10 -4.47 3.15
C THR A 68 2.77 -5.76 2.70
N CYS A 69 2.19 -6.93 2.99
CA CYS A 69 2.68 -8.21 2.48
C CYS A 69 2.79 -8.21 0.97
N ASN A 70 1.73 -7.76 0.28
CA ASN A 70 1.69 -7.71 -1.17
C ASN A 70 2.80 -6.81 -1.73
N ARG A 71 2.90 -5.58 -1.23
CA ARG A 71 3.88 -4.58 -1.68
C ARG A 71 5.31 -5.05 -1.45
N LEU A 72 5.67 -5.41 -0.22
CA LEU A 72 7.04 -5.80 0.14
C LEU A 72 7.52 -7.06 -0.57
N THR A 73 6.64 -8.07 -0.72
CA THR A 73 7.00 -9.31 -1.41
C THR A 73 7.35 -9.04 -2.87
N PHE A 74 6.52 -8.30 -3.60
CA PHE A 74 6.81 -8.00 -5.01
C PHE A 74 7.95 -6.99 -5.18
N ARG A 75 8.03 -5.96 -4.33
CA ARG A 75 9.07 -4.95 -4.44
C ARG A 75 10.46 -5.48 -4.14
N SER A 76 10.56 -6.46 -3.23
CA SER A 76 11.82 -7.14 -2.92
C SER A 76 12.20 -8.26 -3.89
N GLN A 77 11.39 -8.51 -4.94
CA GLN A 77 11.56 -9.66 -5.84
C GLN A 77 11.56 -10.98 -5.05
N GLU A 78 10.62 -11.12 -4.11
CA GLU A 78 10.42 -12.29 -3.25
C GLU A 78 11.59 -12.64 -2.31
N GLN A 79 12.58 -11.75 -2.18
CA GLN A 79 13.60 -11.88 -1.12
C GLN A 79 12.96 -11.80 0.27
N ILE A 80 11.95 -10.94 0.42
CA ILE A 80 11.09 -10.89 1.60
C ILE A 80 9.82 -11.69 1.28
N VAL A 81 9.59 -12.77 2.03
CA VAL A 81 8.38 -13.58 1.95
C VAL A 81 7.48 -13.23 3.14
N CYS A 82 6.23 -12.87 2.85
CA CYS A 82 5.28 -12.40 3.84
C CYS A 82 4.07 -13.32 3.98
N SER A 83 3.61 -13.53 5.20
CA SER A 83 2.30 -14.11 5.48
C SER A 83 1.40 -13.09 6.16
N ALA A 84 0.20 -12.90 5.63
CA ALA A 84 -0.74 -11.91 6.11
C ALA A 84 -1.39 -12.36 7.42
N LEU A 85 -1.53 -11.43 8.36
CA LEU A 85 -2.29 -11.57 9.59
C LEU A 85 -3.44 -10.56 9.62
N ASP A 86 -4.56 -10.97 10.22
CA ASP A 86 -5.67 -10.07 10.53
C ASP A 86 -5.37 -9.19 11.74
N GLU A 87 -6.31 -8.32 12.10
CA GLU A 87 -6.19 -7.39 13.23
C GLU A 87 -6.05 -8.08 14.60
N GLN A 88 -6.33 -9.38 14.69
CA GLN A 88 -6.17 -10.20 15.89
C GLN A 88 -4.96 -11.14 15.78
N LEU A 89 -4.05 -10.87 14.85
CA LEU A 89 -2.84 -11.66 14.57
C LEU A 89 -3.13 -13.12 14.17
N LYS A 90 -4.33 -13.41 13.65
CA LYS A 90 -4.66 -14.73 13.09
C LYS A 90 -4.33 -14.76 11.60
N PRO A 91 -4.13 -15.95 11.00
CA PRO A 91 -3.83 -16.06 9.58
C PRO A 91 -4.89 -15.38 8.72
N GLY A 92 -4.46 -14.37 7.96
CA GLY A 92 -5.29 -13.59 7.05
C GLY A 92 -5.31 -14.17 5.63
N PHE A 93 -5.48 -13.28 4.65
CA PHE A 93 -5.49 -13.65 3.24
C PHE A 93 -4.06 -13.56 2.64
N ASP A 94 -3.47 -14.70 2.32
CA ASP A 94 -2.18 -14.76 1.61
C ASP A 94 -2.42 -14.82 0.10
N ARG A 95 -1.79 -13.91 -0.66
CA ARG A 95 -1.88 -13.91 -2.14
C ARG A 95 -1.34 -15.21 -2.75
N TYR A 96 -0.31 -15.79 -2.15
CA TYR A 96 0.23 -17.09 -2.50
C TYR A 96 0.32 -17.94 -1.24
N LEU A 97 -0.60 -18.88 -1.09
CA LEU A 97 -0.79 -19.65 0.14
C LEU A 97 0.49 -20.35 0.66
N PRO A 98 1.40 -20.86 -0.19
CA PRO A 98 2.67 -21.43 0.29
C PRO A 98 3.57 -20.46 1.08
N TYR A 99 3.42 -19.14 0.96
CA TYR A 99 4.16 -18.20 1.81
C TYR A 99 3.87 -18.39 3.29
N ARG A 100 2.65 -18.80 3.65
CA ARG A 100 2.27 -19.09 5.04
C ARG A 100 3.13 -20.18 5.65
N SER A 101 3.34 -21.28 4.94
CA SER A 101 4.16 -22.39 5.47
C SER A 101 5.63 -22.00 5.54
N ILE A 102 6.13 -21.23 4.56
CA ILE A 102 7.51 -20.75 4.53
C ILE A 102 7.80 -19.82 5.73
N VAL A 103 6.93 -18.84 6.00
CA VAL A 103 7.11 -17.91 7.13
C VAL A 103 6.94 -18.62 8.47
N ARG A 104 5.96 -19.53 8.59
CA ARG A 104 5.75 -20.30 9.81
C ARG A 104 6.91 -21.22 10.16
N ALA A 105 7.60 -21.76 9.15
CA ALA A 105 8.77 -22.62 9.34
C ALA A 105 10.06 -21.83 9.65
N ALA A 106 10.05 -20.50 9.54
CA ALA A 106 11.21 -19.68 9.88
C ALA A 106 11.44 -19.70 11.40
N ALA A 107 12.72 -19.74 11.81
CA ALA A 107 13.07 -19.77 13.22
C ALA A 107 12.74 -18.44 13.94
N HIS A 108 12.99 -17.31 13.28
CA HIS A 108 12.80 -15.97 13.84
C HIS A 108 12.06 -15.07 12.83
N PRO A 109 10.76 -15.29 12.57
CA PRO A 109 10.00 -14.43 11.68
C PRO A 109 9.79 -13.06 12.32
N ALA A 110 9.95 -11.99 11.54
CA ALA A 110 9.70 -10.63 12.03
C ALA A 110 8.24 -10.22 11.85
N TYR A 111 7.72 -9.40 12.75
CA TYR A 111 6.41 -8.75 12.62
C TYR A 111 6.63 -7.34 12.11
N VAL A 112 6.10 -7.02 10.93
CA VAL A 112 6.24 -5.73 10.28
C VAL A 112 4.85 -5.15 10.09
N PHE A 113 4.49 -4.09 10.79
CA PHE A 113 3.15 -3.49 10.69
C PHE A 113 3.23 -1.99 10.55
N PRO A 114 2.29 -1.35 9.82
CA PRO A 114 2.19 0.10 9.81
C PRO A 114 2.11 0.65 11.24
N LEU A 115 2.78 1.77 11.49
CA LEU A 115 2.70 2.47 12.76
C LEU A 115 1.24 2.71 13.12
N HIS A 116 0.92 2.50 14.40
CA HIS A 116 -0.42 2.69 14.97
C HIS A 116 -1.52 1.78 14.39
N SER A 117 -1.17 0.77 13.60
CA SER A 117 -2.12 -0.28 13.21
C SER A 117 -2.59 -1.09 14.42
N GLN A 118 -3.80 -1.63 14.34
CA GLN A 118 -4.34 -2.50 15.38
C GLN A 118 -3.43 -3.70 15.63
N GLN A 119 -2.85 -4.27 14.57
CA GLN A 119 -1.88 -5.36 14.65
C GLN A 119 -0.63 -4.97 15.46
N SER A 120 -0.04 -3.80 15.19
CA SER A 120 1.13 -3.33 15.96
C SER A 120 0.80 -3.20 17.45
N LEU A 121 -0.38 -2.66 17.78
CA LEU A 121 -0.84 -2.54 19.17
C LEU A 121 -1.01 -3.90 19.85
N VAL A 122 -1.54 -4.90 19.12
CA VAL A 122 -1.69 -6.27 19.64
C VAL A 122 -0.32 -6.93 19.83
N VAL A 123 0.64 -6.75 18.90
CA VAL A 123 2.02 -7.24 19.07
C VAL A 123 2.66 -6.66 20.33
N GLN A 124 2.57 -5.35 20.53
CA GLN A 124 3.13 -4.69 21.70
C GLN A 124 2.53 -5.21 23.02
N ARG A 125 1.22 -5.45 23.04
CA ARG A 125 0.51 -5.93 24.23
C ARG A 125 0.77 -7.40 24.52
N GLU A 126 0.78 -8.25 23.49
CA GLU A 126 0.69 -9.70 23.66
C GLU A 126 1.99 -10.46 23.38
N LEU A 127 2.84 -9.96 22.48
CA LEU A 127 4.07 -10.68 22.07
C LEU A 127 5.31 -10.18 22.81
N LEU A 128 5.44 -8.87 23.03
CA LEU A 128 6.58 -8.31 23.78
C LEU A 128 6.62 -8.77 25.25
N THR A 129 5.50 -9.29 25.77
CA THR A 129 5.43 -9.87 27.12
C THR A 129 5.88 -11.33 27.17
N LYS A 130 6.02 -12.00 26.02
CA LYS A 130 6.27 -13.45 25.91
C LYS A 130 7.69 -13.80 25.45
N GLY A 131 8.48 -12.82 25.02
CA GLY A 131 9.83 -13.07 24.52
C GLY A 131 10.62 -11.79 24.30
N HIS A 132 11.90 -11.96 23.95
CA HIS A 132 12.78 -10.85 23.61
C HIS A 132 12.69 -10.55 22.12
N TYR A 133 12.34 -9.30 21.82
CA TYR A 133 12.26 -8.79 20.46
C TYR A 133 13.07 -7.51 20.36
N ARG A 134 13.82 -7.37 19.26
CA ARG A 134 14.36 -6.09 18.84
C ARG A 134 13.27 -5.33 18.11
N HIS A 135 13.06 -4.09 18.50
CA HIS A 135 12.10 -3.19 17.89
C HIS A 135 12.84 -2.13 17.08
N TYR A 136 12.44 -1.98 15.81
CA TYR A 136 12.89 -0.93 14.92
C TYR A 136 11.67 -0.17 14.39
N VAL A 137 11.88 1.09 14.03
CA VAL A 137 10.88 1.90 13.33
C VAL A 137 11.49 2.33 12.00
N PHE A 138 10.92 1.86 10.88
CA PHE A 138 11.40 2.14 9.52
C PHE A 138 10.25 2.67 8.66
N GLU A 139 10.43 3.81 8.01
CA GLU A 139 9.50 4.35 6.99
C GLU A 139 8.01 4.32 7.37
N GLY A 140 7.69 4.53 8.65
CA GLY A 140 6.32 4.48 9.15
C GLY A 140 5.81 3.09 9.55
N TYR A 141 6.70 2.12 9.77
CA TYR A 141 6.39 0.76 10.20
C TYR A 141 7.10 0.41 11.50
N ASP A 142 6.37 -0.29 12.38
CA ASP A 142 6.97 -1.03 13.49
C ASP A 142 7.48 -2.38 12.99
N VAL A 143 8.73 -2.69 13.34
CA VAL A 143 9.40 -3.96 13.02
C VAL A 143 9.86 -4.62 14.30
N TYR A 144 9.29 -5.79 14.61
CA TYR A 144 9.66 -6.60 15.76
C TYR A 144 10.33 -7.88 15.30
N GLN A 145 11.59 -8.07 15.63
CA GLN A 145 12.37 -9.25 15.27
C GLN A 145 12.74 -10.03 16.52
N SER A 146 12.38 -11.32 16.60
CA SER A 146 12.80 -12.15 17.73
C SER A 146 14.31 -12.39 17.67
N ASP A 147 14.98 -12.30 18.82
CA ASP A 147 16.40 -12.67 18.96
C ASP A 147 16.64 -14.14 18.61
#